data_AF-A0A415VJ57-F1
#
_entry.id   AF-A0A415VJ57-F1
#
_cell.length_a   1.000
_cell.length_b   1.000
_cell.length_c   1.000
_cell.angle_alpha   90.00
_cell.angle_beta   90.00
_cell.angle_gamma   90.00
#
_symmetry.space_group_name_H-M   'P 1'
#
loop_
_entity.id
_entity.type
_entity.pdbx_description
1 polymer ?
#
loop_
_entity_poly.entity_id
_entity_poly.type
_entity_poly.pdbx_seq_one_letter_code
_entity_poly.pdbx_strand_id
1 'polypeptide(L)'
;MKKILFLFLLLGMVQGIWAQPEARRQAAAQKKAAQQNGDTPTLRAQISFPTALPMDEDVVWRRDIYRELDLNNEANAALYYPVEPKGNQMNLFTTIFRLMMTGKITVFQYRMDGNESFTAADRVDPKSFLDNYHIYYEKQANGRIKLDNSDIPSREVKSYYIKESSFFDQRSATFHTKVLALCPIMTREDDFGDGGTRYPLFWVKYDDLAPYLTRQQVMTSNLNNAVVMSIDDYFARNQYKGKIYKTNNLLGQTLSQYCTTDPAMAKEQKHIEAELVAFEKNIWGNQARKDSLDSIAHAAKDVKGSVRKNRRSTGLRGASANTGKVSRVKSKQAKNRTSSASGSARVTVRRERH
;
A
#
# COMPACT_ATOMS: atom_id res chain seq x y z
N MET A 1 -46.30 67.29 18.01
CA MET A 1 -46.41 65.82 18.24
C MET A 1 -45.89 64.93 17.10
N LYS A 2 -45.12 65.45 16.11
CA LYS A 2 -44.51 64.62 15.04
C LYS A 2 -43.03 64.27 15.26
N LYS A 3 -42.33 64.96 16.16
CA LYS A 3 -40.89 64.71 16.46
C LYS A 3 -40.65 63.65 17.55
N ILE A 4 -41.62 63.43 18.44
CA ILE A 4 -41.54 62.41 19.51
C ILE A 4 -41.83 61.02 18.95
N LEU A 5 -42.71 60.93 17.94
CA LEU A 5 -43.04 59.67 17.27
C LEU A 5 -41.88 59.13 16.41
N PHE A 6 -41.04 60.01 15.86
CA PHE A 6 -39.85 59.63 15.11
C PHE A 6 -38.70 59.14 16.00
N LEU A 7 -38.61 59.63 17.24
CA LEU A 7 -37.60 59.18 18.20
C LEU A 7 -37.92 57.77 18.73
N PHE A 8 -39.21 57.44 18.90
CA PHE A 8 -39.64 56.08 19.25
C PHE A 8 -39.51 55.08 18.08
N LEU A 9 -39.60 55.54 16.83
CA LEU A 9 -39.39 54.68 15.65
C LEU A 9 -37.91 54.31 15.43
N LEU A 10 -36.98 55.19 15.83
CA LEU A 10 -35.54 54.95 15.75
C LEU A 10 -34.99 54.06 16.89
N LEU A 11 -35.69 53.99 18.04
CA LEU A 11 -35.33 53.07 19.13
C LEU A 11 -35.82 51.62 18.92
N GLY A 12 -36.72 51.37 17.96
CA GLY A 12 -37.31 50.05 17.70
C GLY A 12 -36.52 49.14 16.76
N MET A 13 -35.43 49.61 16.14
CA MET A 13 -34.62 48.84 15.18
C MET A 13 -33.28 48.33 15.73
N VAL A 14 -33.18 48.11 17.05
CA VAL A 14 -31.98 47.50 17.66
C VAL A 14 -32.38 46.32 18.53
N GLN A 15 -33.14 45.36 18.01
CA GLN A 15 -33.19 44.01 18.60
C GLN A 15 -33.21 42.94 17.52
N GLY A 16 -32.10 42.22 17.44
CA GLY A 16 -31.90 41.13 16.50
C GLY A 16 -30.46 40.59 16.44
N ILE A 17 -29.62 40.81 17.45
CA ILE A 17 -28.40 40.02 17.60
C ILE A 17 -28.83 38.73 18.31
N TRP A 18 -29.17 37.72 17.53
CA TRP A 18 -29.25 36.36 18.03
C TRP A 18 -27.86 35.98 18.53
N ALA A 19 -27.65 36.09 19.83
CA ALA A 19 -26.45 35.59 20.49
C ALA A 19 -26.41 34.07 20.23
N GLN A 20 -25.61 33.66 19.25
CA GLN A 20 -25.37 32.24 19.01
C GLN A 20 -24.75 31.67 20.31
N PRO A 21 -25.29 30.56 20.84
CA PRO A 21 -24.81 29.95 22.06
C PRO A 21 -23.30 29.78 22.01
N GLU A 22 -22.60 30.05 23.12
CA GLU A 22 -21.13 30.01 23.15
C GLU A 22 -20.57 28.68 22.64
N ALA A 23 -21.28 27.57 22.87
CA ALA A 23 -20.95 26.26 22.31
C ALA A 23 -20.90 26.24 20.77
N ARG A 24 -21.78 26.99 20.09
CA ARG A 24 -21.79 27.11 18.62
C ARG A 24 -20.68 28.03 18.11
N ARG A 25 -20.34 29.09 18.86
CA ARG A 25 -19.18 29.95 18.55
C ARG A 25 -17.86 29.22 18.77
N GLN A 26 -17.75 28.43 19.83
CA GLN A 26 -16.59 27.57 20.09
C GLN A 26 -16.50 26.45 19.06
N ALA A 27 -17.60 25.81 18.67
CA ALA A 27 -17.60 24.82 17.59
C ALA A 27 -17.26 25.44 16.23
N ALA A 28 -17.73 26.66 15.92
CA ALA A 28 -17.38 27.37 14.71
C ALA A 28 -15.94 27.90 14.72
N ALA A 29 -15.42 28.32 15.88
CA ALA A 29 -14.04 28.74 16.08
C ALA A 29 -13.08 27.55 16.04
N GLN A 30 -13.45 26.39 16.60
CA GLN A 30 -12.71 25.14 16.46
C GLN A 30 -12.71 24.62 15.03
N LYS A 31 -13.84 24.70 14.31
CA LYS A 31 -13.90 24.38 12.86
C LYS A 31 -13.07 25.35 12.02
N LYS A 32 -13.07 26.65 12.36
CA LYS A 32 -12.22 27.64 11.68
C LYS A 32 -10.74 27.50 12.05
N ALA A 33 -10.40 27.13 13.28
CA ALA A 33 -9.03 26.83 13.70
C ALA A 33 -8.52 25.53 13.05
N ALA A 34 -9.38 24.52 12.90
CA ALA A 34 -9.07 23.30 12.15
C ALA A 34 -8.90 23.56 10.64
N GLN A 35 -9.58 24.58 10.08
CA GLN A 35 -9.39 25.02 8.69
C GLN A 35 -8.22 26.01 8.50
N GLN A 36 -7.76 26.66 9.57
CA GLN A 36 -6.60 27.58 9.54
C GLN A 36 -5.27 26.88 9.77
N ASN A 37 -5.27 25.63 10.22
CA ASN A 37 -4.11 24.75 10.07
C ASN A 37 -3.97 24.41 8.58
N GLY A 38 -3.12 25.16 7.88
CA GLY A 38 -2.86 25.07 6.43
C GLY A 38 -2.20 23.77 5.95
N ASP A 39 -2.43 22.65 6.63
CA ASP A 39 -1.81 21.34 6.35
C ASP A 39 -2.77 20.34 5.70
N THR A 40 -4.01 20.73 5.37
CA THR A 40 -4.85 19.91 4.47
C THR A 40 -4.78 20.49 3.06
N PRO A 41 -3.94 19.94 2.17
CA PRO A 41 -3.86 20.42 0.79
C PRO A 41 -5.25 20.33 0.15
N THR A 42 -5.62 21.35 -0.64
CA THR A 42 -6.85 21.31 -1.44
C THR A 42 -6.89 20.03 -2.29
N LEU A 43 -8.08 19.51 -2.63
CA LEU A 43 -8.20 18.29 -3.46
C LEU A 43 -7.34 18.36 -4.74
N ARG A 44 -7.24 19.54 -5.36
CA ARG A 44 -6.38 19.76 -6.54
C ARG A 44 -4.89 19.67 -6.20
N ALA A 45 -4.46 20.20 -5.05
CA ALA A 45 -3.10 20.09 -4.56
C ALA A 45 -2.73 18.66 -4.16
N GLN A 46 -3.66 17.92 -3.55
CA GLN A 46 -3.53 16.48 -3.23
C GLN A 46 -3.38 15.62 -4.49
N ILE A 47 -4.10 15.96 -5.57
CA ILE A 47 -3.95 15.27 -6.86
C ILE A 47 -2.57 15.55 -7.48
N SER A 48 -2.05 16.78 -7.36
CA SER A 48 -0.73 17.12 -7.88
C SER A 48 0.44 16.59 -7.03
N PHE A 49 0.26 16.51 -5.71
CA PHE A 49 1.24 16.05 -4.73
C PHE A 49 0.58 15.02 -3.81
N PRO A 50 0.53 13.75 -4.23
CA PRO A 50 -0.08 12.69 -3.44
C PRO A 50 0.80 12.40 -2.23
N THR A 51 0.48 12.97 -1.08
CA THR A 51 1.03 12.54 0.22
C THR A 51 0.52 11.14 0.54
N ALA A 52 1.33 10.33 1.24
CA ALA A 52 0.90 9.01 1.69
C ALA A 52 -0.40 9.09 2.49
N LEU A 53 -1.45 8.39 2.02
CA LEU A 53 -2.75 8.36 2.70
C LEU A 53 -2.62 7.71 4.07
N PRO A 54 -3.31 8.21 5.12
CA PRO A 54 -3.41 7.49 6.37
C PRO A 54 -4.10 6.14 6.12
N MET A 55 -3.55 5.07 6.69
CA MET A 55 -4.15 3.75 6.62
C MET A 55 -4.93 3.52 7.92
N ASP A 56 -6.23 3.29 7.81
CA ASP A 56 -7.06 2.92 8.96
C ASP A 56 -6.61 1.54 9.49
N GLU A 57 -6.66 1.32 10.81
CA GLU A 57 -6.22 0.05 11.41
C GLU A 57 -7.12 -1.12 10.98
N ASP A 58 -8.43 -0.86 10.87
CA ASP A 58 -9.46 -1.82 10.49
C ASP A 58 -9.72 -1.77 8.98
N VAL A 59 -9.06 -2.66 8.24
CA VAL A 59 -9.22 -2.78 6.79
C VAL A 59 -9.67 -4.20 6.46
N VAL A 60 -10.64 -4.31 5.54
CA VAL A 60 -11.21 -5.60 5.09
C VAL A 60 -10.14 -6.60 4.66
N TRP A 61 -9.15 -6.07 3.96
CA TRP A 61 -8.08 -6.85 3.40
C TRP A 61 -6.80 -6.03 3.47
N ARG A 62 -5.76 -6.68 3.98
CA ARG A 62 -4.41 -6.13 4.11
C ARG A 62 -3.41 -7.24 3.83
N ARG A 63 -2.35 -6.91 3.11
CA ARG A 63 -1.19 -7.76 2.89
C ARG A 63 0.08 -6.99 3.21
N ASP A 64 0.75 -7.40 4.28
CA ASP A 64 2.06 -6.85 4.65
C ASP A 64 3.18 -7.63 3.96
N ILE A 65 4.06 -6.89 3.29
CA ILE A 65 5.16 -7.40 2.48
C ILE A 65 6.45 -6.71 2.91
N TYR A 66 7.54 -7.45 2.90
CA TYR A 66 8.87 -6.92 3.16
C TYR A 66 9.72 -7.03 1.90
N ARG A 67 10.25 -5.88 1.47
CA ARG A 67 11.10 -5.77 0.29
C ARG A 67 12.50 -5.35 0.66
N GLU A 68 13.45 -5.88 -0.09
CA GLU A 68 14.81 -5.39 -0.12
C GLU A 68 14.98 -4.47 -1.33
N LEU A 69 15.29 -3.20 -1.07
CA LEU A 69 15.70 -2.24 -2.08
C LEU A 69 17.22 -2.23 -2.18
N ASP A 70 17.73 -2.57 -3.36
CA ASP A 70 19.13 -2.36 -3.69
C ASP A 70 19.31 -0.94 -4.26
N LEU A 71 20.19 -0.14 -3.69
CA LEU A 71 20.45 1.23 -4.12
C LEU A 71 21.30 1.32 -5.38
N ASN A 72 21.96 0.23 -5.79
CA ASN A 72 22.68 0.16 -7.06
C ASN A 72 21.73 0.10 -8.26
N ASN A 73 20.45 -0.24 -8.03
CA ASN A 73 19.43 -0.19 -9.06
C ASN A 73 19.03 1.26 -9.35
N GLU A 74 18.94 1.63 -10.63
CA GLU A 74 18.56 2.97 -11.10
C GLU A 74 17.26 3.46 -10.46
N ALA A 75 16.26 2.59 -10.29
CA ALA A 75 14.97 2.96 -9.69
C ALA A 75 15.11 3.45 -8.23
N ASN A 76 16.15 3.03 -7.51
CA ASN A 76 16.39 3.37 -6.10
C ASN A 76 17.60 4.30 -5.90
N ALA A 77 18.34 4.60 -6.96
CA ALA A 77 19.56 5.41 -6.91
C ALA A 77 19.32 6.83 -6.32
N ALA A 78 18.10 7.34 -6.48
CA ALA A 78 17.64 8.60 -5.88
C ALA A 78 17.78 8.64 -4.35
N LEU A 79 17.74 7.49 -3.67
CA LEU A 79 17.87 7.40 -2.22
C LEU A 79 19.32 7.41 -1.73
N TYR A 80 20.28 7.11 -2.61
CA TYR A 80 21.71 7.00 -2.30
C TYR A 80 22.49 8.28 -2.61
N TYR A 81 22.11 9.00 -3.67
CA TYR A 81 22.80 10.22 -4.09
C TYR A 81 22.22 11.47 -3.38
N PRO A 82 23.06 12.44 -2.96
CA PRO A 82 24.52 12.42 -2.99
C PRO A 82 25.10 11.59 -1.83
N VAL A 83 26.20 10.87 -2.08
CA VAL A 83 26.86 10.02 -1.08
C VAL A 83 27.30 10.84 0.13
N GLU A 84 27.95 11.98 -0.14
CA GLU A 84 28.27 12.96 0.88
C GLU A 84 27.29 14.13 0.82
N PRO A 85 26.81 14.61 1.98
CA PRO A 85 25.93 15.78 2.03
C PRO A 85 26.58 17.02 1.38
N LYS A 86 25.95 17.57 0.35
CA LYS A 86 26.38 18.79 -0.35
C LYS A 86 25.35 19.89 -0.13
N GLY A 87 25.69 20.87 0.72
CA GLY A 87 24.77 21.95 1.07
C GLY A 87 23.49 21.42 1.70
N ASN A 88 22.34 21.65 1.04
CA ASN A 88 21.03 21.19 1.51
C ASN A 88 20.62 19.80 0.96
N GLN A 89 21.38 19.25 0.01
CA GLN A 89 21.13 17.92 -0.54
C GLN A 89 21.88 16.88 0.27
N MET A 90 21.15 15.86 0.71
CA MET A 90 21.67 14.72 1.46
C MET A 90 20.92 13.48 1.00
N ASN A 91 21.51 12.31 1.20
CA ASN A 91 20.83 11.04 0.95
C ASN A 91 19.79 10.74 2.04
N LEU A 92 19.02 9.67 1.83
CA LEU A 92 18.00 9.24 2.79
C LEU A 92 18.64 8.85 4.14
N PHE A 93 19.77 8.12 4.11
CA PHE A 93 20.40 7.61 5.32
C PHE A 93 20.91 8.73 6.22
N THR A 94 21.67 9.67 5.70
CA THR A 94 22.20 10.83 6.44
C THR A 94 21.08 11.66 7.02
N THR A 95 19.93 11.76 6.33
CA THR A 95 18.75 12.44 6.87
C THR A 95 18.21 11.71 8.08
N ILE A 96 17.91 10.42 7.96
CA ILE A 96 17.43 9.57 9.06
C ILE A 96 18.41 9.61 10.23
N PHE A 97 19.70 9.47 9.94
CA PHE A 97 20.77 9.48 10.93
C PHE A 97 20.83 10.79 11.70
N ARG A 98 20.78 11.95 11.02
CA ARG A 98 20.76 13.26 11.70
C ARG A 98 19.49 13.46 12.52
N LEU A 99 18.35 13.00 12.03
CA LEU A 99 17.09 13.06 12.78
C LEU A 99 17.14 12.20 14.05
N MET A 100 17.78 11.03 13.97
CA MET A 100 18.02 10.16 15.12
C MET A 100 18.94 10.85 16.15
N MET A 101 20.08 11.39 15.70
CA MET A 101 21.04 12.07 16.57
C MET A 101 20.47 13.35 17.23
N THR A 102 19.54 14.02 16.55
CA THR A 102 18.84 15.19 17.11
C THR A 102 17.64 14.82 18.00
N GLY A 103 17.28 13.53 18.09
CA GLY A 103 16.14 13.04 18.87
C GLY A 103 14.78 13.38 18.27
N LYS A 104 14.73 13.77 16.99
CA LYS A 104 13.49 14.13 16.28
C LYS A 104 12.67 12.92 15.87
N ILE A 105 13.33 11.77 15.70
CA ILE A 105 12.71 10.49 15.37
C ILE A 105 13.18 9.43 16.35
N THR A 106 12.37 8.40 16.54
CA THR A 106 12.73 7.23 17.33
C THR A 106 13.09 6.06 16.41
N VAL A 107 14.19 5.40 16.73
CA VAL A 107 14.70 4.25 16.00
C VAL A 107 14.60 2.99 16.88
N PHE A 108 14.41 1.84 16.25
CA PHE A 108 14.16 0.57 16.93
C PHE A 108 15.13 -0.52 16.49
N GLN A 109 15.54 -1.38 17.40
CA GLN A 109 16.56 -2.39 17.13
C GLN A 109 16.08 -3.38 16.06
N TYR A 110 16.98 -3.72 15.13
CA TYR A 110 16.74 -4.84 14.21
C TYR A 110 16.93 -6.17 14.96
N ARG A 111 15.94 -7.05 14.89
CA ARG A 111 15.97 -8.40 15.46
C ARG A 111 16.26 -9.43 14.36
N MET A 112 17.04 -10.46 14.69
CA MET A 112 17.48 -11.49 13.74
C MET A 112 16.34 -12.37 13.22
N ASP A 113 15.20 -12.42 13.92
CA ASP A 113 13.98 -13.08 13.45
C ASP A 113 13.31 -12.33 12.28
N GLY A 114 13.82 -11.14 11.95
CA GLY A 114 13.29 -10.27 10.90
C GLY A 114 11.90 -9.72 11.23
N ASN A 115 11.41 -9.88 12.47
CA ASN A 115 10.19 -9.24 12.93
C ASN A 115 10.56 -7.87 13.50
N GLU A 116 9.84 -6.85 13.07
CA GLU A 116 9.94 -5.52 13.64
C GLU A 116 9.22 -5.44 14.98
N SER A 117 9.80 -4.70 15.91
CA SER A 117 9.18 -4.37 17.18
C SER A 117 9.31 -2.88 17.43
N PHE A 118 8.18 -2.19 17.51
CA PHE A 118 8.12 -0.76 17.76
C PHE A 118 7.82 -0.43 19.22
N THR A 119 8.14 -1.35 20.13
CA THR A 119 7.92 -1.15 21.57
C THR A 119 8.96 -0.19 22.13
N ALA A 120 8.63 0.46 23.26
CA ALA A 120 9.57 1.34 23.94
C ALA A 120 10.84 0.62 24.41
N ALA A 121 10.77 -0.70 24.66
CA ALA A 121 11.89 -1.51 25.11
C ALA A 121 12.94 -1.75 24.00
N ASP A 122 12.52 -1.72 22.73
CA ASP A 122 13.41 -1.95 21.58
C ASP A 122 13.99 -0.65 21.03
N ARG A 123 13.78 0.49 21.70
CA ARG A 123 14.34 1.77 21.26
C ARG A 123 15.86 1.74 21.38
N VAL A 124 16.54 2.17 20.31
CA VAL A 124 17.99 2.26 20.29
C VAL A 124 18.42 3.62 20.83
N ASP A 125 19.34 3.62 21.79
CA ASP A 125 20.00 4.84 22.24
C ASP A 125 21.02 5.31 21.18
N PRO A 126 20.97 6.58 20.74
CA PRO A 126 21.88 7.07 19.69
C PRO A 126 23.36 6.94 20.03
N LYS A 127 23.75 7.08 21.31
CA LYS A 127 25.15 6.95 21.71
C LYS A 127 25.61 5.49 21.66
N SER A 128 24.81 4.57 22.21
CA SER A 128 25.08 3.14 22.08
C SER A 128 25.18 2.70 20.62
N PHE A 129 24.36 3.28 19.72
CA PHE A 129 24.47 3.03 18.29
C PHE A 129 25.83 3.42 17.72
N LEU A 130 26.32 4.63 18.01
CA LEU A 130 27.64 5.08 17.54
C LEU A 130 28.75 4.15 18.02
N ASP A 131 28.73 3.79 19.30
CA ASP A 131 29.75 2.94 19.93
C ASP A 131 29.73 1.53 19.31
N ASN A 132 28.55 0.93 19.09
CA ASN A 132 28.39 -0.42 18.53
C ASN A 132 28.86 -0.56 17.08
N TYR A 133 28.68 0.48 16.26
CA TYR A 133 29.08 0.47 14.85
C TYR A 133 30.45 1.11 14.60
N HIS A 134 31.15 1.50 15.68
CA HIS A 134 32.46 2.17 15.65
C HIS A 134 32.46 3.45 14.82
N ILE A 135 31.38 4.23 14.90
CA ILE A 135 31.27 5.52 14.23
C ILE A 135 32.00 6.56 15.08
N TYR A 136 32.98 7.25 14.50
CA TYR A 136 33.72 8.29 15.22
C TYR A 136 32.81 9.45 15.59
N TYR A 137 33.03 10.04 16.76
CA TYR A 137 32.34 11.26 17.16
C TYR A 137 33.18 12.07 18.15
N GLU A 138 33.05 13.40 18.08
CA GLU A 138 33.72 14.32 19.00
C GLU A 138 32.82 14.60 20.21
N LYS A 139 33.38 14.47 21.41
CA LYS A 139 32.72 14.91 22.65
C LYS A 139 33.13 16.36 22.91
N GLN A 140 32.18 17.28 22.77
CA GLN A 140 32.41 18.67 23.14
C GLN A 140 32.48 18.83 24.67
N ALA A 141 33.13 19.90 25.13
CA ALA A 141 33.26 20.22 26.56
C ALA A 141 31.91 20.39 27.30
N ASN A 142 30.83 20.66 26.56
CA ASN A 142 29.45 20.75 27.07
C ASN A 142 28.73 19.38 27.16
N GLY A 143 29.42 18.27 26.87
CA GLY A 143 28.84 16.92 26.85
C GLY A 143 28.00 16.59 25.61
N ARG A 144 27.88 17.50 24.63
CA ARG A 144 27.18 17.24 23.37
C ARG A 144 28.10 16.47 22.42
N ILE A 145 27.48 15.54 21.68
CA ILE A 145 28.14 14.80 20.60
C ILE A 145 28.12 15.69 19.36
N LYS A 146 29.30 15.99 18.82
CA LYS A 146 29.46 16.62 17.52
C LYS A 146 29.92 15.53 16.54
N LEU A 147 29.30 15.54 15.35
CA LEU A 147 29.58 14.59 14.30
C LEU A 147 29.81 15.37 13.00
N ASP A 148 30.90 15.07 12.30
CA ASP A 148 31.15 15.64 10.99
C ASP A 148 30.50 14.78 9.89
N ASN A 149 30.22 15.37 8.73
CA ASN A 149 29.52 14.67 7.66
C ASN A 149 30.31 13.47 7.11
N SER A 150 31.65 13.50 7.22
CA SER A 150 32.56 12.43 6.82
C SER A 150 32.45 11.20 7.72
N ASP A 151 32.07 11.38 8.99
CA ASP A 151 31.99 10.30 9.97
C ASP A 151 30.73 9.45 9.77
N ILE A 152 29.71 9.99 9.09
CA ILE A 152 28.47 9.26 8.80
C ILE A 152 28.78 8.20 7.73
N PRO A 153 28.55 6.91 7.99
CA PRO A 153 28.85 5.80 7.06
C PRO A 153 27.82 5.70 5.92
N SER A 154 27.46 6.83 5.33
CA SER A 154 26.53 6.99 4.22
C SER A 154 26.92 6.17 2.98
N ARG A 155 28.22 6.09 2.69
CA ARG A 155 28.77 5.31 1.58
C ARG A 155 28.60 3.81 1.74
N GLU A 156 28.61 3.32 2.98
CA GLU A 156 28.48 1.89 3.30
C GLU A 156 27.02 1.42 3.26
N VAL A 157 26.05 2.33 3.34
CA VAL A 157 24.62 1.98 3.25
C VAL A 157 24.22 1.83 1.78
N LYS A 158 24.16 0.57 1.32
CA LYS A 158 23.88 0.21 -0.09
C LYS A 158 22.48 -0.39 -0.30
N SER A 159 21.72 -0.68 0.75
CA SER A 159 20.38 -1.27 0.62
C SER A 159 19.45 -0.87 1.75
N TYR A 160 18.14 -1.04 1.56
CA TYR A 160 17.11 -0.84 2.58
C TYR A 160 16.16 -2.03 2.64
N TYR A 161 15.79 -2.47 3.84
CA TYR A 161 14.57 -3.23 4.03
C TYR A 161 13.39 -2.29 4.21
N ILE A 162 12.30 -2.60 3.54
CA ILE A 162 11.05 -1.84 3.59
C ILE A 162 9.95 -2.79 3.99
N LYS A 163 9.18 -2.39 5.00
CA LYS A 163 7.88 -2.99 5.28
C LYS A 163 6.83 -2.13 4.58
N GLU A 164 6.12 -2.70 3.63
CA GLU A 164 4.96 -2.09 2.96
C GLU A 164 3.69 -2.86 3.30
N SER A 165 2.58 -2.16 3.31
CA SER A 165 1.25 -2.73 3.50
C SER A 165 0.39 -2.35 2.31
N SER A 166 -0.09 -3.37 1.61
CA SER A 166 -1.09 -3.19 0.56
C SER A 166 -2.46 -3.45 1.14
N PHE A 167 -3.38 -2.52 0.97
CA PHE A 167 -4.68 -2.56 1.63
C PHE A 167 -5.78 -2.01 0.72
N PHE A 168 -7.01 -2.47 0.96
CA PHE A 168 -8.19 -2.02 0.22
C PHE A 168 -9.00 -1.04 1.06
N ASP A 169 -9.03 0.24 0.66
CA ASP A 169 -9.87 1.23 1.33
C ASP A 169 -11.32 1.13 0.82
N GLN A 170 -12.26 0.75 1.70
CA GLN A 170 -13.67 0.66 1.35
C GLN A 170 -14.29 2.02 1.00
N ARG A 171 -13.82 3.13 1.59
CA ARG A 171 -14.44 4.45 1.45
C ARG A 171 -14.22 5.02 0.06
N SER A 172 -12.98 4.93 -0.41
CA SER A 172 -12.57 5.32 -1.76
C SER A 172 -12.75 4.19 -2.78
N ALA A 173 -12.92 2.96 -2.29
CA ALA A 173 -12.91 1.73 -3.07
C ALA A 173 -11.66 1.59 -3.95
N THR A 174 -10.53 2.09 -3.47
CA THR A 174 -9.24 2.01 -4.17
C THR A 174 -8.24 1.16 -3.40
N PHE A 175 -7.35 0.54 -4.16
CA PHE A 175 -6.24 -0.22 -3.63
C PHE A 175 -5.05 0.70 -3.41
N HIS A 176 -4.43 0.61 -2.24
CA HIS A 176 -3.28 1.44 -1.88
C HIS A 176 -2.17 0.58 -1.32
N THR A 177 -0.93 0.97 -1.63
CA THR A 177 0.27 0.46 -0.97
C THR A 177 0.90 1.60 -0.21
N LYS A 178 1.15 1.39 1.09
CA LYS A 178 1.78 2.35 1.98
C LYS A 178 3.03 1.73 2.60
N VAL A 179 4.13 2.48 2.60
CA VAL A 179 5.33 2.13 3.37
C VAL A 179 5.09 2.37 4.85
N LEU A 180 5.31 1.36 5.68
CA LEU A 180 5.14 1.42 7.13
C LEU A 180 6.45 1.68 7.86
N ALA A 181 7.53 1.06 7.39
CA ALA A 181 8.83 1.15 8.05
C ALA A 181 9.99 0.95 7.09
N LEU A 182 11.11 1.58 7.43
CA LEU A 182 12.36 1.52 6.70
C LEU A 182 13.46 1.02 7.64
N CYS A 183 14.37 0.19 7.12
CA CYS A 183 15.57 -0.25 7.81
C CYS A 183 16.78 -0.13 6.88
N PRO A 184 17.72 0.78 7.16
CA PRO A 184 18.95 0.88 6.37
C PRO A 184 19.85 -0.34 6.61
N ILE A 185 20.55 -0.78 5.55
CA ILE A 185 21.47 -1.91 5.58
C ILE A 185 22.86 -1.40 5.16
N MET A 186 23.80 -1.56 6.08
CA MET A 186 25.21 -1.26 5.85
C MET A 186 25.91 -2.50 5.28
N THR A 187 26.64 -2.34 4.19
CA THR A 187 27.42 -3.41 3.57
C THR A 187 28.89 -3.05 3.69
N ARG A 188 29.64 -3.84 4.45
CA ARG A 188 31.09 -3.72 4.56
C ARG A 188 31.75 -4.77 3.70
N GLU A 189 32.65 -4.33 2.83
CA GLU A 189 33.46 -5.22 2.02
C GLU A 189 34.44 -5.95 2.95
N ASP A 190 34.51 -7.27 2.80
CA ASP A 190 35.50 -8.11 3.49
C ASP A 190 36.60 -8.44 2.48
N ASP A 191 37.86 -8.38 2.91
CA ASP A 191 39.03 -8.52 2.04
C ASP A 191 39.17 -9.94 1.45
N PHE A 192 38.36 -10.90 1.90
CA PHE A 192 38.46 -12.33 1.56
C PHE A 192 37.22 -12.93 0.87
N GLY A 193 36.15 -12.18 0.60
CA GLY A 193 34.87 -12.72 0.12
C GLY A 193 34.25 -12.03 -1.10
N ASP A 194 33.57 -12.79 -1.94
CA ASP A 194 32.67 -12.27 -2.97
C ASP A 194 31.31 -11.90 -2.32
N GLY A 195 31.14 -10.63 -2.02
CA GLY A 195 29.93 -10.07 -1.38
C GLY A 195 30.15 -9.64 0.07
N GLY A 196 30.22 -8.32 0.28
CA GLY A 196 30.42 -7.75 1.62
C GLY A 196 29.36 -8.16 2.65
N THR A 197 29.76 -8.24 3.92
CA THR A 197 28.88 -8.59 5.03
C THR A 197 27.82 -7.50 5.23
N ARG A 198 26.55 -7.94 5.34
CA ARG A 198 25.37 -7.07 5.43
C ARG A 198 24.91 -6.93 6.87
N TYR A 199 24.82 -5.70 7.35
CA TYR A 199 24.41 -5.33 8.71
C TYR A 199 23.16 -4.45 8.65
N PRO A 200 21.96 -5.02 8.91
CA PRO A 200 20.77 -4.21 9.16
C PRO A 200 20.98 -3.37 10.42
N LEU A 201 20.69 -2.07 10.34
CA LEU A 201 20.99 -1.13 11.42
C LEU A 201 19.84 -1.03 12.43
N PHE A 202 18.72 -0.44 12.01
CA PHE A 202 17.56 -0.21 12.87
C PHE A 202 16.30 0.01 12.03
N TRP A 203 15.13 -0.25 12.61
CA TRP A 203 13.83 0.09 12.04
C TRP A 203 13.42 1.51 12.41
N VAL A 204 12.81 2.21 11.47
CA VAL A 204 12.17 3.51 11.67
C VAL A 204 10.76 3.46 11.11
N LYS A 205 9.80 4.03 11.85
CA LYS A 205 8.43 4.21 11.34
C LYS A 205 8.43 5.26 10.24
N TYR A 206 7.74 4.97 9.15
CA TYR A 206 7.66 5.88 8.02
C TYR A 206 6.89 7.16 8.38
N ASP A 207 5.84 7.06 9.19
CA ASP A 207 5.04 8.22 9.63
C ASP A 207 5.86 9.24 10.43
N ASP A 208 6.88 8.81 11.18
CA ASP A 208 7.80 9.70 11.91
C ASP A 208 8.77 10.42 10.95
N LEU A 209 9.03 9.84 9.77
CA LEU A 209 9.94 10.37 8.76
C LEU A 209 9.24 11.29 7.75
N ALA A 210 7.99 11.00 7.38
CA ALA A 210 7.25 11.68 6.32
C ALA A 210 7.31 13.23 6.39
N PRO A 211 7.15 13.89 7.56
CA PRO A 211 7.23 15.35 7.66
C PRO A 211 8.60 15.94 7.27
N TYR A 212 9.67 15.15 7.36
CA TYR A 212 11.02 15.55 6.99
C TYR A 212 11.33 15.21 5.52
N LEU A 213 10.82 14.09 5.03
CA LEU A 213 11.05 13.61 3.66
C LEU A 213 10.31 14.46 2.60
N THR A 214 9.19 15.08 2.94
CA THR A 214 8.46 16.00 2.03
C THR A 214 9.30 17.21 1.61
N ARG A 215 10.22 17.67 2.47
CA ARG A 215 11.09 18.84 2.22
C ARG A 215 12.37 18.48 1.48
N GLN A 216 12.71 17.19 1.43
CA GLN A 216 13.94 16.72 0.83
C GLN A 216 13.68 16.33 -0.62
N GLN A 217 14.17 17.16 -1.54
CA GLN A 217 14.08 16.89 -2.97
C GLN A 217 15.27 16.06 -3.43
N VAL A 218 14.97 15.01 -4.21
CA VAL A 218 15.95 14.15 -4.86
C VAL A 218 15.69 14.09 -6.35
N MET A 219 16.76 13.90 -7.12
CA MET A 219 16.69 13.65 -8.55
C MET A 219 16.28 12.18 -8.76
N THR A 220 15.26 11.94 -9.58
CA THR A 220 14.69 10.59 -9.75
C THR A 220 14.98 9.94 -11.08
N SER A 221 15.52 10.70 -12.02
CA SER A 221 15.92 10.20 -13.33
C SER A 221 17.39 10.49 -13.57
N ASN A 222 18.10 9.50 -14.10
CA ASN A 222 19.48 9.67 -14.58
C ASN A 222 19.54 10.42 -15.93
N LEU A 223 18.45 10.36 -16.70
CA LEU A 223 18.38 11.00 -18.02
C LEU A 223 17.87 12.44 -17.92
N ASN A 224 16.84 12.68 -17.11
CA ASN A 224 16.23 13.99 -16.96
C ASN A 224 16.47 14.57 -15.57
N ASN A 225 17.60 15.26 -15.41
CA ASN A 225 18.02 15.87 -14.15
C ASN A 225 17.13 17.04 -13.71
N ALA A 226 16.21 17.51 -14.57
CA ALA A 226 15.21 18.50 -14.19
C ALA A 226 14.02 17.89 -13.42
N VAL A 227 13.84 16.57 -13.50
CA VAL A 227 12.80 15.86 -12.74
C VAL A 227 13.32 15.61 -11.33
N VAL A 228 12.93 16.51 -10.44
CA VAL A 228 13.12 16.38 -8.99
C VAL A 228 11.78 16.07 -8.33
N MET A 229 11.80 15.24 -7.30
CA MET A 229 10.61 14.98 -6.47
C MET A 229 11.02 14.86 -5.00
N SER A 230 10.06 15.03 -4.09
CA SER A 230 10.34 14.77 -2.68
C SER A 230 10.52 13.28 -2.42
N ILE A 231 11.33 12.91 -1.43
CA ILE A 231 11.47 11.48 -1.07
C ILE A 231 10.12 10.92 -0.58
N ASP A 232 9.28 11.74 0.05
CA ASP A 232 7.92 11.34 0.44
C ASP A 232 7.07 10.95 -0.78
N ASP A 233 7.04 11.82 -1.80
CA ASP A 233 6.33 11.54 -3.06
C ASP A 233 6.88 10.29 -3.76
N TYR A 234 8.18 10.02 -3.67
CA TYR A 234 8.82 8.85 -4.28
C TYR A 234 8.26 7.54 -3.72
N PHE A 235 8.10 7.47 -2.39
CA PHE A 235 7.50 6.32 -1.72
C PHE A 235 5.98 6.30 -1.88
N ALA A 236 5.29 7.45 -1.79
CA ALA A 236 3.85 7.54 -1.96
C ALA A 236 3.38 7.10 -3.36
N ARG A 237 4.22 7.33 -4.40
CA ARG A 237 3.98 6.88 -5.77
C ARG A 237 4.50 5.47 -6.06
N ASN A 238 5.03 4.75 -5.07
CA ASN A 238 5.59 3.40 -5.21
C ASN A 238 6.62 3.28 -6.35
N GLN A 239 7.48 4.30 -6.52
CA GLN A 239 8.48 4.31 -7.60
C GLN A 239 9.67 3.38 -7.34
N TYR A 240 9.83 2.93 -6.09
CA TYR A 240 10.87 2.00 -5.69
C TYR A 240 10.67 0.60 -6.29
N LYS A 241 11.78 -0.11 -6.46
CA LYS A 241 11.80 -1.50 -6.93
C LYS A 241 12.65 -2.36 -6.01
N GLY A 242 12.07 -3.44 -5.51
CA GLY A 242 12.76 -4.34 -4.58
C GLY A 242 12.25 -5.76 -4.62
N LYS A 243 13.13 -6.68 -4.24
CA LYS A 243 12.82 -8.12 -4.16
C LYS A 243 12.09 -8.40 -2.85
N ILE A 244 11.04 -9.21 -2.90
CA ILE A 244 10.32 -9.62 -1.69
C ILE A 244 11.16 -10.69 -0.97
N TYR A 245 11.52 -10.45 0.29
CA TYR A 245 12.30 -11.40 1.09
C TYR A 245 11.50 -12.01 2.25
N LYS A 246 10.43 -11.33 2.66
CA LYS A 246 9.51 -11.80 3.70
C LYS A 246 8.10 -11.31 3.41
N THR A 247 7.11 -12.10 3.81
CA THR A 247 5.73 -11.64 3.89
C THR A 247 5.19 -11.95 5.28
N ASN A 248 4.16 -11.22 5.72
CA ASN A 248 3.48 -11.58 6.96
C ASN A 248 2.67 -12.85 6.72
N ASN A 249 3.17 -13.99 7.18
CA ASN A 249 2.55 -15.30 7.05
C ASN A 249 2.27 -15.87 8.45
N LEU A 250 1.41 -16.89 8.53
CA LEU A 250 0.99 -17.46 9.82
C LEU A 250 2.16 -18.02 10.65
N LEU A 251 3.24 -18.46 9.98
CA LEU A 251 4.42 -19.04 10.62
C LEU A 251 5.54 -18.01 10.89
N GLY A 252 5.39 -16.76 10.45
CA GLY A 252 6.42 -15.72 10.54
C GLY A 252 7.69 -15.97 9.73
N GLN A 253 7.72 -17.00 8.87
CA GLN A 253 8.92 -17.43 8.16
C GLN A 253 9.26 -16.55 6.95
N THR A 254 10.54 -16.32 6.71
CA THR A 254 11.04 -15.61 5.52
C THR A 254 10.97 -16.50 4.28
N LEU A 255 11.00 -15.90 3.08
CA LEU A 255 11.03 -16.69 1.84
C LEU A 255 12.23 -17.64 1.78
N SER A 256 13.38 -17.21 2.29
CA SER A 256 14.59 -18.04 2.33
C SER A 256 14.48 -19.28 3.22
N GLN A 257 13.58 -19.29 4.22
CA GLN A 257 13.42 -20.42 5.13
C GLN A 257 12.62 -21.58 4.50
N TYR A 258 11.69 -21.29 3.58
CA TYR A 258 10.88 -22.32 2.92
C TYR A 258 11.22 -22.52 1.43
N CYS A 259 11.81 -21.53 0.76
CA CYS A 259 12.37 -21.66 -0.58
C CYS A 259 13.89 -21.86 -0.48
N THR A 260 14.34 -23.11 -0.53
CA THR A 260 15.76 -23.47 -0.40
C THR A 260 16.60 -23.21 -1.65
N THR A 261 15.98 -22.93 -2.80
CA THR A 261 16.68 -22.73 -4.09
C THR A 261 16.34 -21.37 -4.70
N ASP A 262 17.34 -20.74 -5.32
CA ASP A 262 17.18 -19.44 -6.02
C ASP A 262 16.03 -19.40 -7.04
N PRO A 263 15.84 -20.41 -7.93
CA PRO A 263 14.71 -20.40 -8.84
C PRO A 263 13.36 -20.53 -8.12
N ALA A 264 13.29 -21.27 -7.01
CA ALA A 264 12.07 -21.36 -6.21
C ALA A 264 11.76 -20.01 -5.55
N MET A 265 12.77 -19.32 -5.02
CA MET A 265 12.61 -17.99 -4.45
C MET A 265 12.09 -16.99 -5.48
N ALA A 266 12.69 -16.94 -6.68
CA ALA A 266 12.26 -16.03 -7.73
C ALA A 266 10.82 -16.34 -8.22
N LYS A 267 10.44 -17.62 -8.29
CA LYS A 267 9.09 -18.04 -8.65
C LYS A 267 8.08 -17.62 -7.60
N GLU A 268 8.43 -17.79 -6.32
CA GLU A 268 7.58 -17.41 -5.19
C GLU A 268 7.41 -15.89 -5.07
N GLN A 269 8.48 -15.13 -5.25
CA GLN A 269 8.42 -13.66 -5.35
C GLN A 269 7.43 -13.21 -6.43
N LYS A 270 7.55 -13.77 -7.64
CA LYS A 270 6.63 -13.48 -8.75
C LYS A 270 5.20 -13.94 -8.46
N HIS A 271 5.03 -15.06 -7.75
CA HIS A 271 3.72 -15.56 -7.36
C HIS A 271 3.02 -14.57 -6.41
N ILE A 272 3.73 -14.08 -5.38
CA ILE A 272 3.19 -13.09 -4.43
C ILE A 272 2.82 -11.79 -5.14
N GLU A 273 3.67 -11.31 -6.06
CA GLU A 273 3.36 -10.13 -6.86
C GLU A 273 2.14 -10.34 -7.77
N ALA A 274 2.04 -11.51 -8.40
CA ALA A 274 0.90 -11.87 -9.22
C ALA A 274 -0.39 -11.99 -8.40
N GLU A 275 -0.32 -12.51 -7.17
CA GLU A 275 -1.44 -12.58 -6.24
C GLU A 275 -1.94 -11.18 -5.88
N LEU A 276 -1.03 -10.23 -5.62
CA LEU A 276 -1.36 -8.85 -5.31
C LEU A 276 -2.10 -8.17 -6.47
N VAL A 277 -1.57 -8.30 -7.68
CA VAL A 277 -2.16 -7.74 -8.91
C VAL A 277 -3.47 -8.43 -9.27
N ALA A 278 -3.57 -9.75 -9.07
CA ALA A 278 -4.79 -10.50 -9.30
C ALA A 278 -5.87 -10.08 -8.31
N PHE A 279 -5.52 -9.87 -7.05
CA PHE A 279 -6.45 -9.35 -6.05
C PHE A 279 -6.96 -7.97 -6.49
N GLU A 280 -6.06 -7.02 -6.78
CA GLU A 280 -6.40 -5.66 -7.24
C GLU A 280 -7.38 -5.66 -8.43
N LYS A 281 -7.11 -6.48 -9.45
CA LYS A 281 -7.98 -6.61 -10.63
C LYS A 281 -9.33 -7.24 -10.32
N ASN A 282 -9.39 -8.15 -9.35
CA ASN A 282 -10.59 -8.91 -9.02
C ASN A 282 -11.46 -8.24 -7.95
N ILE A 283 -11.06 -7.09 -7.37
CA ILE A 283 -11.85 -6.33 -6.38
C ILE A 283 -13.27 -6.05 -6.89
N TRP A 284 -13.40 -5.75 -8.19
CA TRP A 284 -14.69 -5.43 -8.83
C TRP A 284 -15.40 -6.64 -9.46
N GLY A 285 -14.89 -7.85 -9.16
CA GLY A 285 -15.27 -9.13 -9.76
C GLY A 285 -14.49 -9.42 -11.05
N ASN A 286 -14.28 -10.70 -11.35
CA ASN A 286 -13.60 -11.12 -12.59
C ASN A 286 -14.38 -10.56 -13.80
N GLN A 287 -13.86 -9.54 -14.48
CA GLN A 287 -14.44 -9.01 -15.73
C GLN A 287 -14.68 -10.15 -16.73
N ALA A 288 -13.76 -11.11 -16.81
CA ALA A 288 -13.89 -12.31 -17.64
C ALA A 288 -15.11 -13.19 -17.33
N ARG A 289 -15.63 -13.20 -16.08
CA ARG A 289 -16.86 -13.94 -15.71
C ARG A 289 -18.13 -13.11 -15.89
N LYS A 290 -18.03 -11.77 -15.91
CA LYS A 290 -19.17 -10.87 -16.12
C LYS A 290 -19.50 -10.70 -17.61
N ASP A 291 -18.50 -10.76 -18.49
CA ASP A 291 -18.68 -10.54 -19.94
C ASP A 291 -19.06 -11.81 -20.73
N SER A 292 -19.03 -13.00 -20.12
CA SER A 292 -19.46 -14.23 -20.80
C SER A 292 -20.96 -14.47 -20.68
N LEU A 293 -21.72 -13.95 -21.65
CA LEU A 293 -23.09 -14.42 -21.97
C LEU A 293 -23.17 -15.95 -22.19
N ASP A 294 -22.02 -16.63 -22.38
CA ASP A 294 -21.87 -18.08 -22.46
C ASP A 294 -22.03 -18.82 -21.12
N SER A 295 -21.85 -18.16 -19.97
CA SER A 295 -21.92 -18.81 -18.64
C SER A 295 -23.32 -19.34 -18.32
N ILE A 296 -24.35 -18.66 -18.84
CA ILE A 296 -25.76 -19.07 -18.69
C ILE A 296 -26.08 -20.22 -19.66
N ALA A 297 -25.44 -20.26 -20.83
CA ALA A 297 -25.62 -21.32 -21.82
C ALA A 297 -25.02 -22.66 -21.36
N HIS A 298 -23.91 -22.63 -20.60
CA HIS A 298 -23.31 -23.82 -20.02
C HIS A 298 -24.03 -24.31 -18.74
N ALA A 299 -24.53 -23.41 -17.89
CA ALA A 299 -25.35 -23.78 -16.73
C ALA A 299 -26.66 -24.50 -17.13
N ALA A 300 -27.24 -24.16 -18.28
CA ALA A 300 -28.43 -24.84 -18.82
C ALA A 300 -28.13 -26.23 -19.44
N LYS A 301 -26.87 -26.52 -19.81
CA LYS A 301 -26.45 -27.82 -20.37
C LYS A 301 -26.19 -28.86 -19.29
N ASP A 302 -25.69 -28.45 -18.12
CA ASP A 302 -25.34 -29.38 -17.03
C ASP A 302 -26.56 -29.98 -16.31
N VAL A 303 -27.74 -29.37 -16.43
CA VAL A 303 -29.00 -29.95 -15.93
C VAL A 303 -29.50 -31.12 -16.81
N LYS A 304 -28.96 -31.30 -18.02
CA LYS A 304 -29.37 -32.36 -18.96
C LYS A 304 -28.48 -33.60 -18.98
N GLY A 305 -27.44 -33.67 -18.16
CA GLY A 305 -26.37 -34.66 -18.32
C GLY A 305 -25.88 -35.36 -17.06
N SER A 306 -26.75 -36.06 -16.30
CA SER A 306 -26.29 -37.29 -15.62
C SER A 306 -27.46 -38.18 -15.12
N VAL A 307 -27.77 -39.22 -15.88
CA VAL A 307 -28.28 -40.48 -15.30
C VAL A 307 -27.29 -41.56 -15.69
N ARG A 308 -26.24 -41.73 -14.88
CA ARG A 308 -25.32 -42.87 -14.98
C ARG A 308 -26.07 -44.13 -14.52
N LYS A 309 -26.47 -44.95 -15.49
CA LYS A 309 -27.12 -46.25 -15.27
C LYS A 309 -26.04 -47.29 -14.94
N ASN A 310 -25.78 -47.55 -13.66
CA ASN A 310 -24.88 -48.62 -13.23
C ASN A 310 -25.56 -49.98 -13.47
N ARG A 311 -25.05 -50.77 -14.43
CA ARG A 311 -25.37 -52.19 -14.59
C ARG A 311 -24.35 -53.00 -13.80
N ARG A 312 -24.79 -53.72 -12.76
CA ARG A 312 -24.08 -54.88 -12.22
C ARG A 312 -25.00 -56.10 -12.31
N SER A 313 -24.62 -57.04 -13.19
CA SER A 313 -24.90 -58.48 -13.06
C SER A 313 -24.09 -59.00 -11.85
N THR A 314 -24.50 -59.95 -11.02
CA THR A 314 -25.11 -61.28 -11.22
C THR A 314 -25.56 -61.82 -9.85
N GLY A 315 -26.58 -62.69 -9.82
CA GLY A 315 -26.61 -63.82 -8.88
C GLY A 315 -27.62 -63.80 -7.71
N LEU A 316 -28.82 -64.36 -7.98
CA LEU A 316 -29.74 -65.13 -7.12
C LEU A 316 -29.80 -64.89 -5.59
N ARG A 317 -31.01 -64.57 -5.08
CA ARG A 317 -31.89 -65.50 -4.33
C ARG A 317 -33.22 -64.83 -3.91
N GLY A 318 -34.32 -65.46 -4.32
CA GLY A 318 -35.54 -65.74 -3.54
C GLY A 318 -36.25 -64.68 -2.69
N ALA A 319 -37.48 -64.40 -3.12
CA ALA A 319 -38.71 -64.30 -2.32
C ALA A 319 -39.18 -62.97 -1.69
N SER A 320 -40.40 -62.60 -2.13
CA SER A 320 -41.53 -62.08 -1.35
C SER A 320 -41.86 -60.57 -1.39
N ALA A 321 -42.97 -60.33 -2.11
CA ALA A 321 -44.16 -59.55 -1.74
C ALA A 321 -44.17 -58.00 -1.69
N ASN A 322 -45.27 -57.52 -2.27
CA ASN A 322 -46.02 -56.27 -2.06
C ASN A 322 -45.60 -54.94 -2.70
N THR A 323 -46.14 -54.74 -3.91
CA THR A 323 -47.05 -53.64 -4.31
C THR A 323 -47.05 -52.33 -3.50
N GLY A 324 -46.43 -51.30 -4.07
CA GLY A 324 -46.59 -49.89 -3.70
C GLY A 324 -46.95 -49.03 -4.91
N LYS A 325 -48.04 -48.26 -4.79
CA LYS A 325 -48.68 -47.43 -5.83
C LYS A 325 -47.77 -46.30 -6.34
N VAL A 326 -47.81 -46.04 -7.65
CA VAL A 326 -47.16 -44.92 -8.35
C VAL A 326 -48.19 -43.82 -8.61
N SER A 327 -47.96 -42.59 -8.13
CA SER A 327 -48.70 -41.40 -8.54
C SER A 327 -47.92 -40.61 -9.59
N ARG A 328 -48.40 -40.63 -10.84
CA ARG A 328 -47.84 -39.90 -11.99
C ARG A 328 -48.58 -38.57 -12.17
N VAL A 329 -47.90 -37.44 -11.98
CA VAL A 329 -48.43 -36.12 -12.33
C VAL A 329 -48.10 -35.81 -13.80
N LYS A 330 -49.13 -35.52 -14.60
CA LYS A 330 -49.10 -35.11 -16.02
C LYS A 330 -48.66 -33.65 -16.15
N SER A 331 -47.67 -33.36 -17.00
CA SER A 331 -47.46 -32.01 -17.55
C SER A 331 -48.13 -31.90 -18.93
N LYS A 332 -48.94 -30.84 -19.12
CA LYS A 332 -49.61 -30.48 -20.37
C LYS A 332 -48.61 -29.78 -21.29
N GLN A 333 -48.48 -30.27 -22.52
CA GLN A 333 -47.65 -29.69 -23.57
C GLN A 333 -48.54 -28.80 -24.45
N ALA A 334 -48.33 -27.49 -24.43
CA ALA A 334 -48.93 -26.56 -25.38
C ALA A 334 -48.04 -26.46 -26.63
N LYS A 335 -48.63 -26.77 -27.79
CA LYS A 335 -48.03 -26.57 -29.11
C LYS A 335 -48.03 -25.08 -29.43
N ASN A 336 -46.93 -24.55 -29.93
CA ASN A 336 -47.02 -23.54 -30.98
C ASN A 336 -45.90 -23.70 -32.00
N ARG A 337 -46.32 -23.66 -33.27
CA ARG A 337 -45.51 -23.80 -34.48
C ARG A 337 -45.12 -22.40 -34.93
N THR A 338 -43.87 -22.19 -35.34
CA THR A 338 -43.52 -21.26 -36.41
C THR A 338 -42.26 -21.75 -37.12
N SER A 339 -42.35 -21.69 -38.44
CA SER A 339 -41.49 -22.28 -39.47
C SER A 339 -40.17 -21.53 -39.69
N SER A 340 -39.12 -22.31 -39.97
CA SER A 340 -37.82 -21.87 -40.47
C SER A 340 -37.88 -21.44 -41.93
N ALA A 341 -37.33 -20.27 -42.24
CA ALA A 341 -36.94 -19.90 -43.60
C ALA A 341 -35.44 -19.52 -43.60
N SER A 342 -34.71 -20.18 -44.50
CA SER A 342 -33.29 -20.05 -44.80
C SER A 342 -32.92 -18.72 -45.44
N GLY A 343 -31.79 -18.12 -45.07
CA GLY A 343 -31.20 -16.99 -45.80
C GLY A 343 -29.77 -16.72 -45.36
N SER A 344 -28.82 -17.00 -46.25
CA SER A 344 -27.38 -16.78 -46.09
C SER A 344 -27.01 -15.29 -46.14
N ALA A 345 -25.92 -14.95 -45.45
CA ALA A 345 -25.37 -13.60 -45.31
C ALA A 345 -24.88 -13.01 -46.65
N ARG A 346 -25.14 -11.71 -46.87
CA ARG A 346 -24.39 -10.88 -47.83
C ARG A 346 -23.97 -9.55 -47.19
N VAL A 347 -22.66 -9.33 -47.26
CA VAL A 347 -21.92 -8.11 -46.91
C VAL A 347 -22.31 -6.98 -47.86
N THR A 348 -22.46 -5.75 -47.36
CA THR A 348 -22.35 -4.55 -48.20
C THR A 348 -21.55 -3.44 -47.51
N VAL A 349 -20.71 -2.81 -48.33
CA VAL A 349 -19.69 -1.80 -48.03
C VAL A 349 -20.33 -0.41 -47.97
N ARG A 350 -19.96 0.37 -46.94
CA ARG A 350 -20.38 1.76 -46.72
C ARG A 350 -19.60 2.69 -47.67
N ARG A 351 -20.29 3.41 -48.55
CA ARG A 351 -19.73 4.55 -49.30
C ARG A 351 -20.23 5.85 -48.69
N GLU A 352 -19.28 6.70 -48.31
CA GLU A 352 -19.47 8.13 -48.07
C GLU A 352 -19.92 8.85 -49.34
N ARG A 353 -20.64 9.97 -49.19
CA ARG A 353 -20.62 11.08 -50.14
C ARG A 353 -20.72 12.42 -49.41
N HIS A 354 -19.73 13.25 -49.70
CA HIS A 354 -19.72 14.68 -50.03
C HIS A 354 -20.82 15.58 -49.49
#